data_AF-A0A934X3G8-F1
#
_entry.id   AF-A0A934X3G8-F1
#
_cell.length_a   1.000
_cell.length_b   1.000
_cell.length_c   1.000
_cell.angle_alpha   90.00
_cell.angle_beta   90.00
_cell.angle_gamma   90.00
#
_symmetry.space_group_name_H-M   'P 1'
#
loop_
_entity.id
_entity.type
_entity.pdbx_description
1 polymer ?
#
loop_
_entity_poly.entity_id
_entity_poly.type
_entity_poly.pdbx_seq_one_letter_code
_entity_poly.pdbx_strand_id
1 'polypeptide(L)'
;MNAVIVVSTAVIVALTAAALLQFALTKSGSIDRNAMIGIKTSATLASDSAWKAGHVAAQPALMTAAVTGAAALVTVLVAWLLAPQAELALAVVSATGLVVMLGLFVRVAFSANHAARNAV
;
A
#
# COMPACT_ATOMS: atom_id res chain seq x y z
N MET A 1 -6.04 -12.23 -22.36
CA MET A 1 -6.18 -11.43 -21.11
C MET A 1 -5.52 -10.08 -21.35
N ASN A 2 -6.30 -9.01 -21.24
CA ASN A 2 -5.84 -7.64 -21.50
C ASN A 2 -4.61 -7.26 -20.62
N ALA A 3 -3.60 -6.63 -21.23
CA ALA A 3 -2.37 -6.21 -20.55
C ALA A 3 -2.65 -5.28 -19.36
N VAL A 4 -3.67 -4.43 -19.46
CA VAL A 4 -4.10 -3.56 -18.36
C VAL A 4 -4.50 -4.39 -17.14
N ILE A 5 -5.35 -5.40 -17.33
CA ILE A 5 -5.83 -6.27 -16.25
C ILE A 5 -4.66 -6.98 -15.57
N VAL A 6 -3.74 -7.53 -16.37
CA VAL A 6 -2.56 -8.25 -15.86
C VAL A 6 -1.68 -7.32 -15.02
N VAL A 7 -1.30 -6.18 -15.59
CA VAL A 7 -0.39 -5.23 -14.93
C VAL A 7 -1.02 -4.63 -13.68
N SER A 8 -2.25 -4.12 -13.77
CA SER A 8 -2.91 -3.50 -12.61
C SER A 8 -3.11 -4.50 -11.49
N THR A 9 -3.53 -5.73 -11.79
CA THR A 9 -3.73 -6.78 -10.76
C THR A 9 -2.39 -7.18 -10.13
N ALA A 10 -1.34 -7.37 -10.93
CA ALA A 10 -0.01 -7.70 -10.41
C ALA A 10 0.54 -6.59 -9.49
N VAL A 11 0.35 -5.33 -9.86
CA VAL A 11 0.75 -4.20 -9.03
C VAL A 11 -0.09 -4.13 -7.75
N ILE A 12 -1.41 -4.37 -7.80
CA ILE A 12 -2.25 -4.43 -6.59
C ILE A 12 -1.79 -5.55 -5.66
N VAL A 13 -1.43 -6.73 -6.18
CA VAL A 13 -0.86 -7.83 -5.37
C VAL A 13 0.42 -7.37 -4.68
N ALA A 14 1.36 -6.78 -5.43
CA ALA A 14 2.63 -6.31 -4.89
C ALA A 14 2.42 -5.22 -3.81
N LEU A 15 1.53 -4.26 -4.04
CA LEU A 15 1.22 -3.20 -3.09
C LEU A 15 0.50 -3.75 -1.84
N THR A 16 -0.40 -4.71 -2.00
CA THR A 16 -1.08 -5.36 -0.87
C THR A 16 -0.07 -6.12 0.00
N ALA A 17 0.83 -6.88 -0.61
CA ALA A 17 1.89 -7.58 0.10
C ALA A 17 2.84 -6.60 0.80
N ALA A 18 3.23 -5.50 0.14
CA ALA A 18 4.06 -4.46 0.74
C ALA A 18 3.37 -3.79 1.93
N ALA A 19 2.06 -3.52 1.85
CA ALA A 19 1.29 -2.94 2.95
C ALA A 19 1.24 -3.88 4.16
N LEU A 20 0.96 -5.17 3.93
CA LEU A 20 0.95 -6.19 4.98
C LEU A 20 2.32 -6.38 5.62
N LEU A 21 3.37 -6.48 4.80
CA LEU A 21 4.75 -6.64 5.29
C LEU A 21 5.16 -5.44 6.14
N GLN A 22 4.95 -4.21 5.64
CA GLN A 22 5.28 -3.02 6.41
C GLN A 22 4.45 -2.88 7.68
N PHE A 23 3.17 -3.24 7.65
CA PHE A 23 2.33 -3.26 8.85
C PHE A 23 2.89 -4.24 9.89
N ALA A 24 3.22 -5.47 9.48
CA ALA A 24 3.75 -6.50 10.36
C ALA A 24 5.08 -6.09 11.00
N LEU A 25 6.03 -5.61 10.19
CA LEU A 25 7.33 -5.15 10.64
C LEU A 25 7.22 -3.95 11.59
N THR A 26 6.32 -3.01 11.29
CA THR A 26 6.11 -1.83 12.11
C THR A 26 5.44 -2.19 13.45
N LYS A 27 4.53 -3.16 13.44
CA LYS A 27 3.83 -3.64 14.64
C LYS A 27 4.76 -4.43 15.56
N SER A 28 5.70 -5.21 15.01
CA SER A 28 6.67 -5.96 15.81
C SER A 28 7.75 -5.08 16.44
N GLY A 29 7.85 -3.81 16.02
CA GLY A 29 8.89 -2.88 16.48
C GLY A 29 10.29 -3.26 16.01
N SER A 30 10.41 -4.22 15.07
CA SER A 30 11.67 -4.80 14.62
C SER A 30 12.33 -4.03 13.48
N ILE A 31 11.79 -2.86 13.11
CA ILE A 31 12.38 -2.02 12.07
C ILE A 31 13.43 -1.12 12.72
N ASP A 32 14.63 -1.66 12.89
CA ASP A 32 15.81 -0.82 13.04
C ASP A 32 15.93 0.11 11.83
N ARG A 33 16.40 1.34 12.06
CA ARG A 33 16.58 2.35 11.01
C ARG A 33 17.58 1.83 9.98
N ASN A 34 17.06 1.21 8.92
CA ASN A 34 17.86 0.70 7.82
C ASN A 34 17.38 1.33 6.51
N ALA A 35 18.33 1.64 5.63
CA ALA A 35 18.05 2.30 4.36
C ALA A 35 17.43 1.35 3.32
N MET A 36 17.21 0.08 3.64
CA MET A 36 16.68 -0.92 2.69
C MET A 36 15.15 -1.05 2.78
N ILE A 37 14.58 -1.12 3.98
CA ILE A 37 13.16 -1.45 4.22
C ILE A 37 12.50 -0.39 5.10
N GLY A 38 11.34 0.13 4.67
CA GLY A 38 10.51 1.07 5.43
C GLY A 38 10.01 2.27 4.63
N ILE A 39 9.27 3.17 5.30
CA ILE A 39 8.71 4.39 4.71
C ILE A 39 9.76 5.50 4.73
N LYS A 40 10.40 5.71 3.57
CA LYS A 40 11.53 6.65 3.43
C LYS A 40 11.04 8.01 2.98
N THR A 41 11.18 8.98 3.86
CA THR A 41 10.93 10.40 3.63
C THR A 41 12.07 11.18 4.26
N SER A 42 12.30 12.42 3.83
CA SER A 42 13.34 13.26 4.43
C SER A 42 13.17 13.40 5.94
N ALA A 43 11.93 13.40 6.44
CA ALA A 43 11.63 13.48 7.87
C ALA A 43 11.86 12.15 8.61
N THR A 44 11.38 11.01 8.08
CA THR A 44 11.56 9.71 8.74
C THR A 44 13.03 9.30 8.84
N LEU A 45 13.88 9.82 7.96
CA LEU A 45 15.33 9.58 7.98
C LEU A 45 16.11 10.58 8.84
N ALA A 46 15.49 11.56 9.49
CA ALA A 46 16.19 12.61 10.24
C ALA A 46 16.77 12.09 11.57
N SER A 47 16.01 11.27 12.30
CA SER A 47 16.40 10.72 13.60
C SER A 47 15.69 9.40 13.87
N ASP A 48 16.14 8.66 14.89
CA ASP A 48 15.52 7.38 15.26
C ASP A 48 14.13 7.58 15.89
N SER A 49 13.92 8.70 16.60
CA SER A 49 12.61 9.11 17.10
C SER A 49 11.64 9.42 15.95
N ALA A 50 12.10 10.13 14.92
CA ALA A 50 11.32 10.44 13.72
C ALA A 50 10.99 9.19 12.89
N TRP A 51 11.95 8.26 12.77
CA TRP A 51 11.75 6.95 12.15
C TRP A 51 10.61 6.19 12.84
N LYS A 52 10.70 6.04 14.17
CA LYS A 52 9.70 5.31 14.95
C LYS A 52 8.32 5.99 14.91
N ALA A 53 8.27 7.31 15.12
CA ALA A 53 7.03 8.07 15.11
C ALA A 53 6.31 7.97 13.75
N GLY A 54 7.05 8.12 12.65
CA GLY A 54 6.50 8.02 11.30
C GLY A 54 5.92 6.65 10.99
N HIS A 55 6.64 5.57 11.33
CA HIS A 55 6.15 4.22 11.09
C HIS A 55 4.92 3.89 11.94
N VAL A 56 4.92 4.24 13.23
CA VAL A 56 3.74 4.04 14.11
C VAL A 56 2.52 4.77 13.57
N ALA A 57 2.66 6.03 13.15
CA ALA A 57 1.56 6.81 12.58
C ALA A 57 1.04 6.29 11.24
N ALA A 58 1.86 5.54 10.50
CA ALA A 58 1.47 4.94 9.23
C ALA A 58 0.69 3.62 9.38
N GLN A 59 0.72 2.97 10.54
CA GLN A 59 0.08 1.66 10.75
C GLN A 59 -1.40 1.62 10.35
N PRO A 60 -2.26 2.60 10.71
CA PRO A 60 -3.67 2.56 10.32
C PRO A 60 -3.84 2.64 8.80
N ALA A 61 -3.08 3.52 8.14
CA ALA A 61 -3.12 3.68 6.68
C ALA A 61 -2.60 2.44 5.95
N LEU A 62 -1.57 1.77 6.49
CA LEU A 62 -1.07 0.50 5.97
C LEU A 62 -2.13 -0.61 6.08
N MET A 63 -2.85 -0.69 7.20
CA MET A 63 -3.94 -1.66 7.35
C MET A 63 -5.10 -1.36 6.39
N THR A 64 -5.48 -0.09 6.23
CA THR A 64 -6.48 0.30 5.22
C THR A 64 -6.04 -0.11 3.82
N ALA A 65 -4.79 0.17 3.45
CA ALA A 65 -4.23 -0.25 2.15
C ALA A 65 -4.25 -1.76 1.95
N ALA A 66 -3.90 -2.55 2.98
CA ALA A 66 -3.94 -4.00 2.91
C ALA A 66 -5.36 -4.55 2.70
N VAL A 67 -6.33 -4.08 3.48
CA VAL A 67 -7.73 -4.52 3.37
C VAL A 67 -8.34 -4.09 2.05
N THR A 68 -8.12 -2.85 1.61
CA THR A 68 -8.62 -2.34 0.32
C THR A 68 -7.99 -3.09 -0.85
N GLY A 69 -6.68 -3.37 -0.79
CA GLY A 69 -5.99 -4.16 -1.81
C GLY A 69 -6.55 -5.58 -1.94
N ALA A 70 -6.74 -6.27 -0.81
CA ALA A 70 -7.38 -7.59 -0.79
C ALA A 70 -8.81 -7.55 -1.36
N ALA A 71 -9.61 -6.56 -0.97
CA ALA A 71 -10.96 -6.38 -1.49
C ALA A 71 -10.96 -6.15 -3.01
N ALA A 72 -10.06 -5.29 -3.52
CA ALA A 72 -9.92 -5.04 -4.96
C ALA A 72 -9.56 -6.31 -5.74
N LEU A 73 -8.64 -7.13 -5.22
CA LEU A 73 -8.28 -8.42 -5.84
C LEU A 73 -9.46 -9.38 -5.88
N VAL A 74 -10.22 -9.50 -4.78
CA VAL A 74 -11.43 -10.33 -4.73
C VAL A 74 -12.47 -9.81 -5.73
N THR A 75 -12.68 -8.49 -5.81
CA THR A 75 -13.60 -7.89 -6.78
C THR A 75 -13.22 -8.21 -8.23
N VAL A 76 -11.93 -8.06 -8.59
CA VAL A 76 -11.44 -8.40 -9.94
C VAL A 76 -11.63 -9.88 -10.24
N LEU A 77 -11.31 -10.77 -9.28
CA LEU A 77 -11.50 -12.21 -9.44
C LEU A 77 -12.96 -12.59 -9.64
N VAL A 78 -13.86 -12.08 -8.79
CA VAL A 78 -15.30 -12.34 -8.89
C VAL A 78 -15.86 -11.80 -10.21
N ALA A 79 -15.47 -10.59 -10.62
CA ALA A 79 -15.90 -10.03 -11.89
C ALA A 79 -15.44 -10.88 -13.08
N TRP A 80 -14.21 -11.39 -13.04
CA TRP A 80 -13.68 -12.27 -14.09
C TRP A 80 -14.43 -13.61 -14.16
N LEU A 81 -14.79 -14.20 -13.00
CA LEU A 81 -15.56 -15.44 -12.94
C LEU A 81 -17.00 -15.27 -13.46
N LEU A 82 -17.63 -14.12 -13.20
CA LEU A 82 -19.02 -13.87 -13.60
C LEU A 82 -19.15 -13.40 -15.06
N ALA A 83 -18.17 -12.67 -15.58
CA ALA A 83 -18.23 -12.07 -16.91
C ALA A 83 -16.85 -12.07 -17.60
N PRO A 84 -16.28 -13.24 -17.91
CA PRO A 84 -14.92 -13.34 -18.47
C PRO A 84 -14.76 -12.64 -19.83
N GLN A 85 -15.84 -12.51 -20.61
CA GLN A 85 -15.86 -11.81 -21.89
C GLN A 85 -15.90 -10.28 -21.77
N ALA A 86 -16.16 -9.72 -20.58
CA ALA A 86 -16.29 -8.27 -20.36
C ALA A 86 -14.94 -7.57 -20.16
N GLU A 87 -13.99 -7.79 -21.07
CA GLU A 87 -12.59 -7.34 -20.96
C GLU A 87 -12.44 -5.84 -20.69
N LEU A 88 -13.26 -4.97 -21.31
CA LEU A 88 -13.21 -3.52 -21.04
C LEU A 88 -13.65 -3.19 -19.61
N ALA A 89 -14.73 -3.79 -19.12
CA ALA A 89 -15.22 -3.55 -17.76
C ALA A 89 -14.21 -4.06 -16.73
N LEU A 90 -13.61 -5.23 -16.95
CA LEU A 90 -12.56 -5.79 -16.09
C LEU A 90 -11.31 -4.89 -16.07
N ALA A 91 -10.91 -4.33 -17.22
CA ALA A 91 -9.81 -3.38 -17.29
C ALA A 91 -10.11 -2.10 -16.48
N VAL A 92 -11.31 -1.56 -16.58
CA VAL A 92 -11.73 -0.37 -15.81
C VAL A 92 -11.75 -0.64 -14.30
N VAL A 93 -12.33 -1.77 -13.89
CA VAL A 93 -12.42 -2.16 -12.46
C VAL A 93 -11.02 -2.34 -11.87
N SER A 94 -10.16 -3.09 -12.55
CA SER A 94 -8.79 -3.36 -12.07
C SER A 94 -7.90 -2.10 -12.09
N ALA A 95 -8.03 -1.23 -13.10
CA ALA A 95 -7.33 0.05 -13.13
C ALA A 95 -7.81 1.00 -12.01
N THR A 96 -9.12 1.06 -11.74
CA THR A 96 -9.68 1.87 -10.66
C THR A 96 -9.16 1.40 -9.30
N GLY A 97 -9.13 0.09 -9.07
CA GLY A 97 -8.54 -0.50 -7.86
C GLY A 97 -7.07 -0.10 -7.67
N LEU A 98 -6.29 -0.08 -8.75
CA LEU A 98 -4.90 0.37 -8.72
C LEU A 98 -4.79 1.85 -8.35
N VAL A 99 -5.59 2.74 -8.96
CA VAL A 99 -5.58 4.17 -8.65
C VAL A 99 -5.90 4.43 -7.16
N VAL A 100 -6.89 3.73 -6.62
CA VAL A 100 -7.23 3.79 -5.19
C VAL A 100 -6.04 3.34 -4.33
N MET A 101 -5.40 2.22 -4.67
CA MET A 101 -4.22 1.72 -3.96
C MET A 101 -3.06 2.71 -3.97
N LEU A 102 -2.77 3.34 -5.10
CA LEU A 102 -1.74 4.38 -5.20
C LEU A 102 -2.06 5.57 -4.28
N GLY A 103 -3.32 6.02 -4.26
CA GLY A 103 -3.78 7.07 -3.33
C GLY A 103 -3.60 6.71 -1.85
N LEU A 104 -3.85 5.45 -1.48
CA LEU A 104 -3.61 4.98 -0.11
C LEU A 104 -2.12 4.94 0.25
N PHE A 105 -1.25 4.55 -0.68
CA PHE A 105 0.20 4.60 -0.46
C PHE A 105 0.74 6.02 -0.33
N VAL A 106 0.16 6.97 -1.08
CA VAL A 106 0.42 8.40 -0.87
C VAL A 106 0.01 8.81 0.55
N ARG A 107 -1.17 8.41 1.03
CA ARG A 107 -1.62 8.69 2.41
C ARG A 107 -0.68 8.08 3.46
N VAL A 108 -0.18 6.86 3.24
CA VAL A 108 0.83 6.22 4.09
C VAL A 108 2.08 7.10 4.21
N ALA A 109 2.61 7.55 3.07
CA ALA A 109 3.79 8.41 3.04
C ALA A 109 3.56 9.76 3.74
N PHE A 110 2.41 10.40 3.53
CA PHE A 110 2.05 11.66 4.19
C PHE A 110 1.90 11.50 5.71
N SER A 111 1.23 10.44 6.17
CA SER A 111 1.07 10.16 7.60
C SER A 111 2.43 9.99 8.28
N ALA A 112 3.30 9.17 7.67
CA ALA A 112 4.64 8.94 8.19
C ALA A 112 5.49 10.22 8.22
N ASN A 113 5.48 10.98 7.12
CA ASN A 113 6.25 12.23 7.02
C ASN A 113 5.78 13.27 8.05
N HIS A 114 4.47 13.45 8.20
CA HIS A 114 3.92 14.41 9.15
C HIS A 114 4.31 14.09 10.59
N ALA A 115 4.11 12.83 11.02
CA ALA A 115 4.47 12.42 12.37
C ALA A 115 5.98 12.49 12.62
N ALA A 116 6.79 12.12 11.62
CA ALA A 116 8.24 12.22 11.73
C ALA A 116 8.72 13.66 11.92
N ARG A 117 8.16 14.64 11.19
CA ARG A 117 8.52 16.06 11.34
C ARG A 117 8.24 16.62 12.74
N ASN A 118 7.23 16.08 13.43
CA ASN A 118 6.84 16.51 14.77
C ASN A 118 7.66 15.82 15.88
N ALA A 119 8.56 14.89 15.51
CA ALA A 119 9.37 14.09 16.44
C ALA A 119 10.89 14.36 16.32
N VAL A 120 11.26 15.34 15.49
CA VAL A 120 12.63 15.90 15.36
C VAL A 120 12.77 17.11 16.29
#